data_AF-A0A7W8PGB6-F1
#
_entry.id   AF-A0A7W8PGB6-F1
#
_cell.length_a   1.000
_cell.length_b   1.000
_cell.length_c   1.000
_cell.angle_alpha   90.00
_cell.angle_beta   90.00
_cell.angle_gamma   90.00
#
_symmetry.space_group_name_H-M   'P 1'
#
loop_
_entity.id
_entity.type
_entity.pdbx_description
1 polymer ?
#
loop_
_entity_poly.entity_id
_entity_poly.type
_entity_poly.pdbx_seq_one_letter_code
_entity_poly.pdbx_strand_id
1 'polypeptide(L)'
;MSILCRIKIAVTACSVAAGCVSQPIGPAVAVKPGRDKPFTVFLRDDAQCKQYAREQLASGVDTRAASDAHVPRAQLNVQQRYDLAYLECMHAKGNDVSERAEPTTEPE
;
A
#
# COMPACT_ATOMS: atom_id res chain seq x y z
N MET A 1 -5.24 -33.91 -41.74
CA MET A 1 -4.72 -32.58 -41.34
C MET A 1 -5.75 -31.67 -40.62
N SER A 2 -7.05 -32.01 -40.59
CA SER A 2 -8.11 -31.13 -40.03
C SER A 2 -8.39 -31.31 -38.53
N ILE A 3 -7.95 -32.42 -37.93
CA ILE A 3 -8.15 -32.72 -36.49
C ILE A 3 -7.08 -32.04 -35.62
N LEU A 4 -5.88 -31.86 -36.18
CA LEU A 4 -4.75 -31.17 -35.54
C LEU A 4 -5.03 -29.67 -35.30
N CYS A 5 -5.89 -29.03 -36.11
CA CYS A 5 -6.29 -27.64 -35.95
C CYS A 5 -7.25 -27.44 -34.77
N ARG A 6 -8.14 -28.41 -34.50
CA ARG A 6 -9.09 -28.35 -33.38
C ARG A 6 -8.42 -28.57 -32.03
N ILE A 7 -7.38 -29.41 -31.98
CA ILE A 7 -6.60 -29.68 -30.75
C ILE A 7 -5.79 -28.44 -30.33
N LYS A 8 -5.26 -27.67 -31.29
CA LYS A 8 -4.50 -26.43 -30.99
C LYS A 8 -5.33 -25.32 -30.36
N ILE A 9 -6.66 -25.33 -30.54
CA ILE A 9 -7.56 -24.33 -29.92
C ILE A 9 -7.79 -24.64 -28.44
N ALA A 10 -7.69 -25.91 -28.03
CA ALA A 10 -7.94 -26.34 -26.65
C ALA A 10 -6.72 -26.22 -25.73
N VAL A 11 -5.50 -26.07 -26.27
CA VAL A 11 -4.25 -25.97 -25.50
C VAL A 11 -3.84 -24.51 -25.21
N THR A 12 -4.71 -23.54 -25.50
CA THR A 12 -4.63 -22.19 -24.87
C THR A 12 -5.03 -22.23 -23.38
N ALA A 13 -4.65 -23.32 -22.71
CA ALA A 13 -4.48 -23.48 -21.28
C ALA A 13 -3.06 -23.01 -20.93
N CYS A 14 -2.79 -21.72 -21.12
CA CYS A 14 -1.75 -21.07 -20.35
C CYS A 14 -2.45 -20.08 -19.43
N SER A 15 -2.94 -20.65 -18.33
CA SER A 15 -3.35 -19.93 -17.13
C SER A 15 -2.18 -19.10 -16.65
N VAL A 16 -2.03 -17.87 -17.17
CA VAL A 16 -1.12 -16.91 -16.57
C VAL A 16 -1.85 -16.32 -15.36
N ALA A 17 -1.83 -17.05 -14.25
CA ALA A 17 -2.10 -16.45 -12.96
C ALA A 17 -0.91 -15.53 -12.65
N ALA A 18 -0.95 -14.31 -13.18
CA ALA A 18 -0.07 -13.23 -12.78
C ALA A 18 -0.45 -12.84 -11.35
N GLY A 19 0.06 -13.59 -10.36
CA GLY A 19 -0.02 -13.21 -8.97
C GLY A 19 0.93 -12.06 -8.70
N CYS A 20 0.51 -10.83 -9.02
CA CYS A 20 1.20 -9.64 -8.53
C CYS A 20 0.97 -9.57 -7.02
N VAL A 21 1.90 -10.09 -6.22
CA VAL A 21 1.97 -9.74 -4.80
C VAL A 21 2.55 -8.33 -4.73
N SER A 22 1.72 -7.32 -4.98
CA SER A 22 2.07 -5.94 -4.66
C SER A 22 2.11 -5.85 -3.15
N GLN A 23 3.32 -5.76 -2.56
CA GLN A 23 3.46 -5.48 -1.14
C GLN A 23 2.57 -4.27 -0.84
N PRO A 24 1.60 -4.39 0.09
CA PRO A 24 0.69 -3.30 0.35
C PRO A 24 1.52 -2.14 0.87
N ILE A 25 1.36 -0.97 0.27
CA ILE A 25 1.87 0.28 0.81
C ILE A 25 1.37 0.38 2.26
N GLY A 26 2.34 0.40 3.17
CA GLY A 26 2.14 0.66 4.59
C GLY A 26 2.67 2.04 4.92
N PRO A 27 2.28 2.61 6.07
CA PRO A 27 2.77 3.93 6.45
C PRO A 27 4.27 3.86 6.72
N ALA A 28 5.04 4.76 6.12
CA ALA A 28 6.48 4.90 6.37
C ALA A 28 6.78 5.75 7.63
N VAL A 29 5.73 6.11 8.37
CA VAL A 29 5.75 7.04 9.50
C VAL A 29 5.43 6.34 10.81
N ALA A 30 6.05 6.79 11.89
CA ALA A 30 5.80 6.25 13.22
C ALA A 30 4.66 7.01 13.93
N VAL A 31 3.69 6.25 14.46
CA VAL A 31 2.55 6.79 15.20
C VAL A 31 2.34 5.94 16.45
N LYS A 32 1.99 6.56 17.57
CA LYS A 32 1.75 5.89 18.85
C LYS A 32 0.37 6.24 19.43
N PRO A 33 -0.15 5.44 20.39
CA PRO A 33 -1.37 5.81 21.12
C PRO A 33 -1.23 7.18 21.77
N GLY A 34 -2.31 7.97 21.75
CA GLY A 34 -2.38 9.21 22.53
C GLY A 34 -2.33 8.95 24.04
N ARG A 35 -2.02 9.99 24.83
CA ARG A 35 -1.74 9.88 26.28
C ARG A 35 -2.75 9.09 27.11
N ASP A 36 -4.03 9.15 26.75
CA ASP A 36 -5.13 8.51 27.50
C ASP A 36 -5.81 7.38 26.70
N LYS A 37 -5.21 6.94 25.60
CA LYS A 37 -5.80 5.92 24.72
C LYS A 37 -5.23 4.53 24.99
N PRO A 38 -6.06 3.52 25.33
CA PRO A 38 -5.57 2.17 25.49
C PRO A 38 -5.10 1.60 24.14
N PHE A 39 -4.06 0.77 24.20
CA PHE A 39 -3.42 0.23 22.99
C PHE A 39 -4.40 -0.51 22.06
N THR A 40 -5.41 -1.17 22.62
CA THR A 40 -6.44 -1.88 21.85
C THR A 40 -7.32 -0.95 21.00
N VAL A 41 -7.55 0.28 21.46
CA VAL A 41 -8.25 1.32 20.67
C VAL A 41 -7.31 1.86 19.60
N PHE A 42 -6.03 2.08 19.92
CA PHE A 42 -5.03 2.46 18.93
C PHE A 42 -4.92 1.45 17.78
N LEU A 43 -4.87 0.14 18.06
CA LEU A 43 -4.80 -0.90 17.02
C LEU A 43 -6.02 -0.88 16.09
N ARG A 44 -7.20 -0.58 16.63
CA ARG A 44 -8.44 -0.42 15.85
C ARG A 44 -8.37 0.82 14.96
N ASP A 45 -7.90 1.93 15.51
CA ASP A 45 -7.71 3.18 14.76
C ASP A 45 -6.65 3.01 13.67
N ASP A 46 -5.52 2.36 13.95
CA ASP A 46 -4.47 2.04 12.99
C ASP A 46 -5.02 1.22 11.81
N ALA A 47 -5.80 0.18 12.09
CA ALA A 47 -6.44 -0.62 11.04
C ALA A 47 -7.41 0.22 10.20
N GLN A 48 -8.23 1.08 10.82
CA GLN A 48 -9.16 1.97 10.11
C GLN A 48 -8.41 3.02 9.26
N CYS A 49 -7.39 3.65 9.81
CA CYS A 49 -6.61 4.67 9.11
C CYS A 49 -5.77 4.08 7.96
N LYS A 50 -5.31 2.82 8.08
CA LYS A 50 -4.68 2.10 6.97
C LYS A 50 -5.66 1.85 5.82
N GLN A 51 -6.92 1.55 6.11
CA GLN A 51 -7.96 1.40 5.08
C GLN A 51 -8.29 2.75 4.43
N TYR A 52 -8.51 3.79 5.24
CA TYR A 52 -8.74 5.15 4.76
C TYR A 52 -7.63 5.62 3.79
N ALA A 53 -6.36 5.44 4.16
CA ALA A 53 -5.24 5.82 3.31
C ALA A 53 -5.19 5.03 1.99
N ARG A 54 -5.60 3.75 1.98
CA ARG A 54 -5.72 2.95 0.73
C ARG A 54 -6.83 3.47 -0.17
N GLU A 55 -7.97 3.82 0.40
CA GLU A 55 -9.11 4.38 -0.33
C GLU A 55 -8.76 5.74 -0.96
N GLN A 56 -7.98 6.56 -0.26
CA GLN A 56 -7.47 7.84 -0.75
C GLN A 56 -6.46 7.72 -1.91
N LEU A 57 -5.81 6.56 -2.06
CA LEU A 57 -4.99 6.27 -3.23
C LEU A 57 -5.84 5.82 -4.43
N ALA A 58 -6.88 5.03 -4.20
CA ALA A 58 -7.76 4.56 -5.26
C ALA A 58 -8.53 5.71 -5.95
N SER A 59 -8.79 6.81 -5.22
CA SER A 59 -9.47 7.99 -5.74
C SER A 59 -8.56 8.95 -6.55
N GLY A 60 -7.24 8.69 -6.61
CA GLY A 60 -6.28 9.61 -7.22
C GLY A 60 -5.22 8.99 -8.15
N VAL A 61 -5.36 7.72 -8.53
CA VAL A 61 -4.35 6.99 -9.33
C VAL A 61 -4.92 6.51 -10.67
N ASP A 62 -4.36 7.02 -11.77
CA ASP A 62 -4.44 6.38 -13.09
C ASP A 62 -3.55 5.12 -13.08
N THR A 63 -4.16 3.94 -12.98
CA THR A 63 -3.52 2.63 -12.70
C THR A 63 -2.63 2.06 -13.83
N ARG A 64 -1.96 2.88 -14.64
CA ARG A 64 -1.13 2.39 -15.78
C ARG A 64 0.39 2.35 -15.56
N ALA A 65 0.91 2.77 -14.41
CA ALA A 65 2.36 2.90 -14.19
C ALA A 65 2.95 1.85 -13.21
N ALA A 66 2.45 0.62 -13.21
CA ALA A 66 2.84 -0.43 -12.25
C ALA A 66 3.86 -1.46 -12.77
N SER A 67 4.56 -1.18 -13.87
CA SER A 67 5.54 -2.11 -14.45
C SER A 67 6.69 -1.32 -15.05
N ASP A 68 7.64 -0.90 -14.21
CA ASP A 68 9.07 -0.88 -14.53
C ASP A 68 9.88 -0.46 -13.29
N ALA A 69 10.82 -1.33 -12.91
CA ALA A 69 11.63 -1.21 -11.71
C ALA A 69 12.80 -0.22 -11.90
N HIS A 70 12.57 1.02 -11.46
CA HIS A 70 13.55 2.01 -10.99
C HIS A 70 12.71 2.97 -10.17
N VAL A 71 12.84 3.05 -8.83
CA VAL A 71 11.92 3.80 -7.93
C VAL A 71 11.49 5.12 -8.59
N PRO A 72 10.35 5.13 -9.31
CA PRO A 72 10.05 6.27 -10.15
C PRO A 72 9.52 7.33 -9.20
N ARG A 73 9.71 8.61 -9.51
CA ARG A 73 9.05 9.70 -8.78
C ARG A 73 7.52 9.48 -8.59
N ALA A 74 6.93 8.63 -9.43
CA ALA A 74 5.58 8.11 -9.26
C ALA A 74 5.36 7.34 -7.94
N GLN A 75 6.24 6.42 -7.53
CA GLN A 75 6.07 5.72 -6.23
C GLN A 75 6.26 6.65 -5.03
N LEU A 76 7.15 7.64 -5.13
CA LEU A 76 7.29 8.67 -4.11
C LEU A 76 5.97 9.43 -3.92
N ASN A 77 5.26 9.76 -5.01
CA ASN A 77 3.98 10.46 -4.90
C ASN A 77 2.88 9.59 -4.26
N VAL A 78 2.88 8.29 -4.52
CA VAL A 78 1.87 7.36 -3.97
C VAL A 78 2.16 7.11 -2.49
N GLN A 79 3.41 6.87 -2.12
CA GLN A 79 3.80 6.67 -0.72
C GLN A 79 3.53 7.93 0.11
N GLN A 80 3.92 9.12 -0.38
CA GLN A 80 3.66 10.40 0.29
C GLN A 80 2.16 10.65 0.48
N ARG A 81 1.34 10.39 -0.54
CA ARG A 81 -0.13 10.53 -0.44
C ARG A 81 -0.72 9.58 0.58
N TYR A 82 -0.22 8.35 0.64
CA TYR A 82 -0.63 7.38 1.64
C TYR A 82 -0.28 7.86 3.05
N ASP A 83 0.97 8.27 3.26
CA ASP A 83 1.48 8.68 4.56
C ASP A 83 0.72 9.91 5.09
N LEU A 84 0.47 10.92 4.24
CA LEU A 84 -0.33 12.09 4.60
C LEU A 84 -1.76 11.72 5.00
N ALA A 85 -2.46 10.90 4.19
CA ALA A 85 -3.81 10.46 4.51
C ALA A 85 -3.87 9.65 5.82
N TYR A 86 -2.86 8.81 6.06
CA TYR A 86 -2.75 8.04 7.29
C TYR A 86 -2.53 8.95 8.51
N LEU A 87 -1.59 9.90 8.42
CA LEU A 87 -1.31 10.86 9.49
C LEU A 87 -2.50 11.74 9.83
N GLU A 88 -3.21 12.24 8.82
CA GLU A 88 -4.43 13.03 9.01
C GLU A 88 -5.49 12.24 9.78
N CYS A 89 -5.72 10.98 9.40
CA CYS A 89 -6.66 10.11 10.11
C CYS A 89 -6.20 9.85 11.55
N MET A 90 -4.92 9.53 11.77
CA MET A 90 -4.40 9.25 13.10
C MET A 90 -4.48 10.49 14.01
N HIS A 91 -4.17 11.67 13.48
CA HIS A 91 -4.31 12.94 14.19
C HIS A 91 -5.78 13.24 14.51
N ALA A 92 -6.69 13.05 13.56
CA ALA A 92 -8.14 13.22 13.78
C ALA A 92 -8.69 12.25 14.84
N LYS A 93 -8.11 11.05 14.94
CA LYS A 93 -8.43 10.07 16.00
C LYS A 93 -7.79 10.41 17.35
N GLY A 94 -6.92 11.41 17.44
CA GLY A 94 -6.19 11.76 18.66
C GLY A 94 -5.05 10.81 19.00
N ASN A 95 -4.43 10.19 17.99
CA ASN A 95 -3.17 9.47 18.12
C ASN A 95 -1.98 10.43 17.96
N ASP A 96 -0.87 10.13 18.62
CA ASP A 96 0.35 10.92 18.54
C ASP A 96 1.11 10.56 17.26
N VAL A 97 1.13 11.49 16.31
CA VAL A 97 1.90 11.38 15.06
C VAL A 97 3.34 11.85 15.29
N SER A 98 4.31 10.99 15.00
CA SER A 98 5.73 11.35 15.10
C SER A 98 6.29 11.58 13.70
N GLU A 99 6.35 12.85 13.30
CA GLU A 99 6.99 13.26 12.04
C GLU A 99 8.51 12.99 12.02
N ARG A 100 9.08 12.64 13.17
CA ARG A 100 10.51 12.38 13.38
C ARG A 100 10.77 10.90 13.69
N ALA A 101 10.23 9.99 12.89
CA ALA A 101 10.89 8.70 12.71
C ALA A 101 12.16 9.01 11.92
N GLU A 102 13.24 9.32 12.64
CA GLU A 102 14.56 9.47 12.02
C GLU A 102 14.83 8.24 11.15
N PRO A 103 15.41 8.39 9.95
CA PRO A 103 15.92 7.25 9.22
C PRO A 103 16.91 6.59 10.17
N THR A 104 16.61 5.38 10.63
CA THR A 104 17.57 4.54 11.36
C THR A 104 18.65 4.14 10.35
N THR A 105 19.54 5.08 10.04
CA THR A 105 20.92 4.76 9.72
C THR A 105 21.58 4.40 11.05
N GLU A 106 21.30 3.19 11.54
CA GLU A 106 22.28 2.46 12.32
C GLU A 106 23.11 1.66 11.31
N PRO A 107 24.33 2.12 10.99
CA PRO A 107 25.33 1.22 10.43
C PRO A 107 25.92 0.41 11.59
N GLU A 108 25.68 -0.90 11.59
CA GLU A 108 26.59 -1.86 12.22
C GLU A 108 27.31 -2.63 11.11
#